data_AF-A0A923Y7F7-F1
#
_entry.id   AF-A0A923Y7F7-F1
#
_cell.length_a   1.000
_cell.length_b   1.000
_cell.length_c   1.000
_cell.angle_alpha   90.00
_cell.angle_beta   90.00
_cell.angle_gamma   90.00
#
_symmetry.space_group_name_H-M   'P 1'
#
loop_
_entity.id
_entity.type
_entity.pdbx_description
1 polymer ?
#
loop_
_entity_poly.entity_id
_entity_poly.type
_entity_poly.pdbx_seq_one_letter_code
_entity_poly.pdbx_strand_id
1 'polypeptide(L)'
;MRRWILGYAIPAPHSHNMQFWLVDVRSPNELVLHCDLTRLLPETDPFSRQIMMSHGTFLELLDIAARERGLRAEVSLFPEGPFGPSTLDQRPVARIRLMPDPRGTQGPAVRTDPPTPHQSQSVRPARRVPADAWQSMLESVKPNPLRFGFIGTDQLDALRRHQTIAAEAWRIELTTPRTIM
;
A
#
# COMPACT_ATOMS: atom_id res chain seq x y z
N MET A 1 -10.76 -20.71 -0.20
CA MET A 1 -9.45 -20.16 -0.60
C MET A 1 -9.47 -18.65 -0.82
N ARG A 2 -10.17 -18.12 -1.83
CA ARG A 2 -10.19 -16.68 -2.16
C ARG A 2 -10.58 -15.75 -0.99
N ARG A 3 -11.63 -16.10 -0.24
CA ARG A 3 -12.04 -15.34 0.96
C ARG A 3 -10.96 -15.31 2.05
N TRP A 4 -10.18 -16.38 2.18
CA TRP A 4 -9.08 -16.43 3.14
C TRP A 4 -7.96 -15.48 2.71
N ILE A 5 -7.55 -15.54 1.43
CA ILE A 5 -6.55 -14.61 0.86
C ILE A 5 -7.00 -13.16 1.04
N LEU A 6 -8.26 -12.86 0.73
CA LEU A 6 -8.83 -11.52 0.91
C LEU A 6 -8.84 -11.08 2.37
N GLY A 7 -9.04 -11.99 3.33
CA GLY A 7 -8.98 -11.69 4.76
C GLY A 7 -7.63 -11.10 5.21
N TYR A 8 -6.54 -11.41 4.50
CA TYR A 8 -5.21 -10.84 4.76
C TYR A 8 -4.90 -9.60 3.91
N ALA A 9 -5.57 -9.42 2.78
CA ALA A 9 -5.45 -8.22 1.95
C ALA A 9 -6.27 -7.03 2.50
N ILE A 10 -7.46 -7.30 3.06
CA ILE A 10 -8.34 -6.29 3.64
C ILE A 10 -7.67 -5.49 4.78
N PRO A 11 -6.86 -6.03 5.69
CA PRO A 11 -6.17 -5.21 6.70
C PRO A 11 -4.94 -4.45 6.16
N ALA A 12 -4.79 -4.30 4.83
CA ALA A 12 -3.70 -3.53 4.26
C ALA A 12 -3.61 -2.13 4.87
N PRO A 13 -2.41 -1.53 4.99
CA PRO A 13 -2.29 -0.17 5.45
C PRO A 13 -2.85 0.79 4.38
N HIS A 14 -3.75 1.68 4.79
CA HIS A 14 -4.31 2.74 3.94
C HIS A 14 -4.65 3.99 4.76
N SER A 15 -4.78 5.11 4.07
CA SER A 15 -5.09 6.41 4.68
C SER A 15 -6.39 6.35 5.49
N HIS A 16 -6.36 6.96 6.68
CA HIS A 16 -7.48 7.12 7.63
C HIS A 16 -8.25 5.84 7.98
N ASN A 17 -7.69 4.66 7.72
CA ASN A 17 -8.37 3.39 7.91
C ASN A 17 -9.79 3.31 7.25
N MET A 18 -10.00 3.98 6.11
CA MET A 18 -11.30 4.05 5.42
C MET A 18 -11.71 2.82 4.58
N GLN A 19 -10.76 1.98 4.16
CA GLN A 19 -10.98 0.73 3.41
C GLN A 19 -11.67 0.98 2.05
N PHE A 20 -10.97 1.64 1.13
CA PHE A 20 -11.51 2.14 -0.14
C PHE A 20 -11.63 1.09 -1.27
N TRP A 21 -11.73 -0.20 -0.97
CA TRP A 21 -11.72 -1.27 -1.96
C TRP A 21 -13.09 -1.95 -2.10
N LEU A 22 -13.46 -2.26 -3.34
CA LEU A 22 -14.55 -3.15 -3.70
C LEU A 22 -13.96 -4.31 -4.49
N VAL A 23 -14.24 -5.54 -4.07
CA VAL A 23 -13.70 -6.73 -4.74
C VAL A 23 -14.83 -7.60 -5.28
N ASP A 24 -14.89 -7.71 -6.60
CA ASP A 24 -15.76 -8.68 -7.27
C ASP A 24 -15.12 -10.07 -7.23
N VAL A 25 -15.87 -11.05 -6.72
CA VAL A 25 -15.45 -12.45 -6.57
C VAL A 25 -16.34 -13.43 -7.33
N ARG A 26 -17.22 -12.94 -8.22
CA ARG A 26 -18.22 -13.75 -8.93
C ARG A 26 -17.58 -14.81 -9.82
N SER A 27 -16.56 -14.45 -10.59
CA SER A 27 -15.85 -15.38 -11.49
C SER A 27 -14.89 -16.29 -10.72
N PRO A 28 -14.91 -17.63 -10.88
CA PRO A 28 -13.96 -18.52 -10.23
C PRO A 28 -12.50 -18.15 -10.53
N ASN A 29 -11.62 -18.23 -9.53
CA ASN A 29 -10.18 -17.93 -9.62
C ASN A 29 -9.80 -16.52 -10.12
N GLU A 30 -10.78 -15.65 -10.35
CA GLU A 30 -10.58 -14.25 -10.70
C GLU A 30 -11.11 -13.36 -9.58
N LEU A 31 -10.48 -12.20 -9.42
CA LEU A 31 -10.89 -11.10 -8.56
C LEU A 31 -10.79 -9.82 -9.38
N VAL A 32 -11.78 -8.94 -9.27
CA VAL A 32 -11.71 -7.60 -9.86
C VAL A 32 -11.75 -6.57 -8.75
N LEU A 33 -10.69 -5.77 -8.64
CA LEU A 33 -10.54 -4.73 -7.63
C LEU A 33 -10.97 -3.38 -8.21
N HIS A 34 -11.93 -2.75 -7.55
CA HIS A 34 -12.41 -1.40 -7.83
C HIS A 34 -12.13 -0.50 -6.63
N CYS A 35 -12.09 0.81 -6.87
CA CYS A 35 -12.07 1.81 -5.83
C CYS A 35 -13.51 2.16 -5.40
N ASP A 36 -13.78 2.15 -4.08
CA ASP A 36 -15.03 2.66 -3.54
C ASP A 36 -15.03 4.20 -3.59
N LEU A 37 -15.68 4.75 -4.62
CA LEU A 37 -15.75 6.20 -4.82
C LEU A 37 -16.54 6.94 -3.72
N THR A 38 -17.31 6.23 -2.90
CA THR A 38 -18.05 6.83 -1.78
C THR A 38 -17.17 7.12 -0.57
N ARG A 39 -15.95 6.56 -0.56
CA ARG A 39 -14.99 6.67 0.55
C ARG A 39 -13.81 7.58 0.23
N LEU A 40 -13.82 8.30 -0.90
CA LEU A 40 -12.71 9.17 -1.28
C LEU A 40 -12.47 10.28 -0.24
N LEU A 41 -11.26 10.84 -0.30
CA LEU A 41 -10.81 11.89 0.60
C LEU A 41 -10.56 13.17 -0.21
N PRO A 42 -11.59 13.87 -0.69
CA PRO A 42 -11.43 15.02 -1.59
C PRO A 42 -10.61 16.16 -0.96
N GLU A 43 -10.61 16.27 0.37
CA GLU A 43 -9.92 17.33 1.08
C GLU A 43 -8.44 17.03 1.34
N THR A 44 -8.12 15.80 1.78
CA THR A 44 -6.74 15.40 2.16
C THR A 44 -6.00 14.62 1.08
N ASP A 45 -6.71 14.02 0.11
CA ASP A 45 -6.16 13.35 -1.08
C ASP A 45 -6.95 13.74 -2.35
N PRO A 46 -6.90 15.03 -2.75
CA PRO A 46 -7.73 15.57 -3.84
C PRO A 46 -7.49 14.92 -5.22
N PHE A 47 -6.36 14.24 -5.39
CA PHE A 47 -5.98 13.55 -6.62
C PHE A 47 -6.00 12.02 -6.46
N SER A 48 -6.51 11.52 -5.33
CA SER A 48 -6.58 10.09 -5.00
C SER A 48 -5.24 9.34 -5.09
N ARG A 49 -4.12 10.02 -4.88
CA ARG A 49 -2.77 9.43 -5.00
C ARG A 49 -2.50 8.50 -3.83
N GLN A 50 -2.87 8.90 -2.62
CA GLN A 50 -2.72 8.05 -1.44
C GLN A 50 -3.63 6.82 -1.52
N ILE A 51 -4.85 7.01 -2.03
CA ILE A 51 -5.80 5.93 -2.27
C ILE A 51 -5.23 4.93 -3.29
N MET A 52 -4.67 5.39 -4.41
CA MET A 52 -4.04 4.50 -5.39
C MET A 52 -2.80 3.78 -4.84
N MET A 53 -1.95 4.46 -4.06
CA MET A 53 -0.84 3.80 -3.35
C MET A 53 -1.34 2.71 -2.39
N SER A 54 -2.46 2.95 -1.71
CA SER A 54 -3.11 1.97 -0.82
C SER A 54 -3.66 0.74 -1.57
N HIS A 55 -4.08 0.90 -2.83
CA HIS A 55 -4.45 -0.26 -3.64
C HIS A 55 -3.22 -1.12 -3.99
N GLY A 56 -2.04 -0.51 -4.13
CA GLY A 56 -0.78 -1.24 -4.28
C GLY A 56 -0.45 -2.10 -3.06
N THR A 57 -0.63 -1.58 -1.84
CA THR A 57 -0.39 -2.35 -0.60
C THR A 57 -1.39 -3.49 -0.44
N PHE A 58 -2.64 -3.29 -0.83
CA PHE A 58 -3.65 -4.35 -0.90
C PHE A 58 -3.23 -5.49 -1.83
N LEU A 59 -2.78 -5.16 -3.05
CA LEU A 59 -2.37 -6.14 -4.05
C LEU A 59 -1.15 -6.95 -3.59
N GLU A 60 -0.18 -6.30 -2.96
CA GLU A 60 1.01 -6.96 -2.40
C GLU A 60 0.63 -7.98 -1.32
N LEU A 61 -0.20 -7.57 -0.34
CA LEU A 61 -0.64 -8.48 0.72
C LEU A 61 -1.50 -9.64 0.20
N LEU A 62 -2.32 -9.38 -0.83
CA LEU A 62 -3.08 -10.41 -1.53
C LEU A 62 -2.15 -11.45 -2.15
N ASP A 63 -1.09 -11.03 -2.82
CA ASP A 63 -0.13 -11.92 -3.48
C ASP A 63 0.71 -12.70 -2.45
N ILE A 64 1.16 -12.06 -1.36
CA ILE A 64 1.83 -12.76 -0.25
C ILE A 64 0.91 -13.83 0.35
N ALA A 65 -0.36 -13.52 0.60
CA ALA A 65 -1.34 -14.49 1.11
C ALA A 65 -1.66 -15.59 0.10
N ALA A 66 -1.70 -15.30 -1.20
CA ALA A 66 -1.83 -16.33 -2.22
C ALA A 66 -0.67 -17.32 -2.17
N ARG A 67 0.59 -16.84 -2.04
CA ARG A 67 1.80 -17.67 -2.02
C ARG A 67 1.85 -18.63 -0.85
N GLU A 68 1.35 -18.25 0.32
CA GLU A 68 1.23 -19.17 1.45
C GLU A 68 0.36 -20.38 1.12
N ARG A 69 -0.61 -20.21 0.21
CA ARG A 69 -1.53 -21.25 -0.24
C ARG A 69 -1.07 -21.96 -1.50
N GLY A 70 0.20 -21.80 -1.91
CA GLY A 70 0.74 -22.38 -3.14
C GLY A 70 0.12 -21.78 -4.40
N LEU A 71 -0.41 -20.56 -4.32
CA LEU A 71 -0.96 -19.80 -5.43
C LEU A 71 -0.13 -18.53 -5.66
N ARG A 72 -0.21 -17.94 -6.84
CA ARG A 72 0.31 -16.61 -7.14
C ARG A 72 -0.78 -15.73 -7.71
N ALA A 73 -0.72 -14.43 -7.43
CA ALA A 73 -1.61 -13.45 -8.04
C ALA A 73 -0.99 -12.91 -9.34
N GLU A 74 -1.59 -13.26 -10.48
CA GLU A 74 -1.31 -12.58 -11.74
C GLU A 74 -2.16 -11.31 -11.81
N VAL A 75 -1.50 -10.17 -11.59
CA VAL A 75 -2.15 -8.86 -11.49
C VAL A 75 -2.02 -8.11 -12.82
N SER A 76 -3.16 -7.80 -13.43
CA SER A 76 -3.27 -6.86 -14.56
C SER A 76 -3.78 -5.52 -14.02
N LEU A 77 -2.89 -4.54 -13.93
CA LEU A 77 -3.23 -3.18 -13.49
C LEU A 77 -4.00 -2.44 -14.59
N PHE A 78 -5.04 -1.70 -14.18
CA PHE A 78 -5.84 -0.83 -15.05
C PHE A 78 -6.29 -1.52 -16.36
N PRO A 79 -7.02 -2.65 -16.29
CA PRO A 79 -7.35 -3.43 -17.48
C PRO A 79 -8.28 -2.70 -18.46
N GLU A 80 -8.90 -1.59 -18.04
CA GLU A 80 -9.71 -0.69 -18.86
C GLU A 80 -9.02 0.68 -19.09
N GLY A 81 -7.69 0.69 -18.99
CA GLY A 81 -6.85 1.87 -19.14
C GLY A 81 -6.67 2.66 -17.83
N PRO A 82 -5.59 3.45 -17.71
CA PRO A 82 -5.29 4.20 -16.50
C PRO A 82 -6.33 5.28 -16.21
N PHE A 83 -6.43 5.66 -14.94
CA PHE A 83 -7.23 6.81 -14.51
C PHE A 83 -6.62 8.12 -15.00
N GLY A 84 -7.45 9.16 -15.09
CA GLY A 84 -6.98 10.52 -15.30
C GLY A 84 -6.16 11.03 -14.10
N PRO A 85 -5.40 12.12 -14.26
CA PRO A 85 -4.50 12.61 -13.21
C PRO A 85 -5.22 13.22 -12.00
N SER A 86 -6.53 13.48 -12.10
CA SER A 86 -7.31 14.22 -11.12
C SER A 86 -8.55 13.49 -10.59
N THR A 87 -9.06 12.49 -11.29
CA THR A 87 -10.34 11.86 -10.94
C THR A 87 -10.30 10.36 -11.15
N LEU A 88 -10.83 9.64 -10.16
CA LEU A 88 -11.15 8.23 -10.28
C LEU A 88 -12.57 8.04 -10.80
N ASP A 89 -12.81 6.92 -11.46
CA ASP A 89 -14.12 6.50 -11.94
C ASP A 89 -14.36 5.02 -11.60
N GLN A 90 -15.43 4.43 -12.15
CA GLN A 90 -15.86 3.07 -11.82
C GLN A 90 -14.99 1.97 -12.44
N ARG A 91 -14.01 2.32 -13.29
CA ARG A 91 -13.14 1.32 -13.92
C ARG A 91 -12.35 0.56 -12.85
N PRO A 92 -12.07 -0.74 -13.11
CA PRO A 92 -11.28 -1.54 -12.20
C PRO A 92 -9.84 -1.02 -12.07
N VAL A 93 -9.35 -0.99 -10.84
CA VAL A 93 -7.95 -0.72 -10.52
C VAL A 93 -7.07 -1.90 -10.96
N ALA A 94 -7.54 -3.14 -10.74
CA ALA A 94 -6.82 -4.33 -11.14
C ALA A 94 -7.74 -5.52 -11.41
N ARG A 95 -7.35 -6.36 -12.36
CA ARG A 95 -7.86 -7.74 -12.50
C ARG A 95 -6.80 -8.70 -11.98
N ILE A 96 -7.18 -9.58 -11.07
CA ILE A 96 -6.27 -10.55 -10.45
C ILE A 96 -6.72 -11.97 -10.78
N ARG A 97 -5.81 -12.78 -11.31
CA ARG A 97 -6.03 -14.22 -11.51
C ARG A 97 -5.16 -15.02 -10.56
N LEU A 98 -5.76 -15.94 -9.83
CA LEU A 98 -5.05 -16.85 -8.93
C LEU A 98 -4.63 -18.10 -9.69
N MET A 99 -3.33 -18.32 -9.77
CA MET A 99 -2.72 -19.43 -10.50
C MET A 99 -1.90 -20.29 -9.53
N PRO A 100 -1.73 -21.60 -9.78
CA PRO A 100 -0.78 -22.42 -9.03
C PRO A 100 0.63 -21.79 -9.09
N ASP A 101 1.32 -21.75 -7.95
CA ASP A 101 2.71 -21.30 -7.88
C ASP A 101 3.67 -22.51 -7.98
N PRO A 102 4.36 -22.71 -9.12
CA PRO A 102 5.27 -23.84 -9.30
C PRO A 102 6.51 -23.76 -8.40
N ARG A 103 6.80 -22.60 -7.79
CA ARG A 103 7.93 -22.43 -6.86
C ARG A 103 7.60 -22.91 -5.44
N GLY A 104 6.37 -23.32 -5.17
CA GLY A 104 5.88 -23.67 -3.83
C GLY A 104 5.79 -22.44 -2.92
N THR A 105 5.63 -22.65 -1.62
CA THR A 105 5.59 -21.59 -0.60
C THR A 105 6.98 -20.95 -0.41
N GLN A 106 7.46 -20.22 -1.41
CA GLN A 106 8.67 -19.41 -1.33
C GLN A 106 8.31 -17.94 -1.42
N GLY A 107 8.25 -17.31 -0.26
CA GLY A 107 7.92 -15.90 -0.08
C GLY A 107 8.00 -15.55 1.40
N PRO A 108 7.97 -14.25 1.77
CA PRO A 108 7.80 -13.88 3.17
C PRO A 108 6.54 -14.57 3.70
N ALA A 109 6.65 -15.27 4.82
CA ALA A 109 5.48 -15.85 5.46
C ALA A 109 4.48 -14.72 5.73
N VAL A 110 3.21 -14.92 5.41
CA VAL A 110 2.16 -14.09 6.01
C VAL A 110 2.34 -14.30 7.50
N ARG A 111 2.62 -13.22 8.25
CA ARG A 111 2.54 -13.34 9.69
C ARG A 111 1.09 -13.76 10.00
N THR A 112 0.93 -14.92 10.62
CA THR A 112 -0.37 -15.48 11.00
C THR A 112 -1.13 -14.55 11.95
N ASP A 113 -0.40 -13.74 12.70
CA ASP A 113 -0.90 -12.49 13.22
C ASP A 113 -0.77 -11.43 12.12
N PRO A 114 -1.84 -10.76 11.65
CA PRO A 114 -1.64 -9.50 10.96
C PRO A 114 -0.68 -8.74 11.86
N PRO A 115 0.53 -8.30 11.40
CA PRO A 115 1.28 -7.36 12.20
C PRO A 115 0.25 -6.32 12.52
N THR A 116 -0.21 -6.18 13.75
CA THR A 116 -1.11 -5.09 14.08
C THR A 116 -0.29 -3.92 13.60
N PRO A 117 -0.63 -3.25 12.47
CA PRO A 117 0.11 -2.12 12.04
C PRO A 117 -0.48 -1.04 12.93
N HIS A 118 -0.23 -1.16 14.23
CA HIS A 118 -0.16 -0.01 15.07
C HIS A 118 0.93 0.79 14.38
N GLN A 119 0.51 1.79 13.61
CA GLN A 119 1.29 2.99 13.45
C GLN A 119 1.65 3.39 14.87
N SER A 120 2.81 2.92 15.30
CA SER A 120 3.29 3.11 16.64
C SER A 120 3.73 4.56 16.66
N GLN A 121 2.85 5.43 17.13
CA GLN A 121 3.18 6.84 17.37
C GLN A 121 4.16 6.99 18.54
N SER A 122 4.43 5.90 19.27
CA SER A 122 5.44 5.86 20.32
C SER A 122 6.86 5.91 19.75
N VAL A 123 7.70 6.68 20.44
CA VAL A 123 9.13 6.74 20.19
C VAL A 123 9.71 5.35 20.37
N ARG A 124 10.19 4.76 19.27
CA ARG A 124 10.94 3.51 19.34
C ARG A 124 12.39 3.80 19.70
N PRO A 125 13.03 2.95 20.52
CA PRO A 125 14.46 3.07 20.76
C PRO A 125 15.19 3.02 19.42
N ALA A 126 16.23 3.84 19.28
CA ALA A 126 17.00 3.98 18.05
C ALA A 126 17.74 2.67 17.74
N ARG A 127 17.05 1.76 17.05
CA ARG A 127 17.62 0.52 16.53
C ARG A 127 18.20 0.80 15.17
N ARG A 128 19.51 0.58 15.03
CA ARG A 128 20.17 0.68 13.73
C ARG A 128 19.62 -0.40 12.80
N VAL A 129 19.16 0.01 11.62
CA VAL A 129 18.79 -0.93 10.56
C VAL A 129 20.08 -1.43 9.89
N PRO A 130 20.27 -2.75 9.76
CA PRO A 130 21.42 -3.33 9.06
C PRO A 130 21.56 -2.82 7.61
N ALA A 131 22.80 -2.71 7.12
CA ALA A 131 23.06 -2.14 5.80
C ALA A 131 22.53 -3.02 4.65
N ASP A 132 22.59 -4.33 4.81
CA ASP A 132 22.03 -5.34 3.90
C ASP A 132 20.50 -5.23 3.78
N ALA A 133 19.80 -4.87 4.86
CA ALA A 133 18.37 -4.61 4.82
C ALA A 133 18.05 -3.38 3.94
N TRP A 134 18.84 -2.31 4.03
CA TRP A 134 18.69 -1.15 3.14
C TRP A 134 18.96 -1.50 1.67
N GLN A 135 20.00 -2.29 1.41
CA GLN A 135 20.29 -2.76 0.05
C GLN A 135 19.14 -3.61 -0.48
N SER A 136 18.58 -4.50 0.33
CA SER A 136 17.44 -5.33 -0.06
C SER A 136 16.22 -4.48 -0.44
N MET A 137 15.94 -3.40 0.29
CA MET A 137 14.86 -2.45 -0.06
C MET A 137 15.17 -1.63 -1.32
N LEU A 138 16.44 -1.29 -1.55
CA LEU A 138 16.86 -0.57 -2.75
C LEU A 138 16.82 -1.46 -4.01
N GLU A 139 17.09 -2.75 -3.87
CA GLU A 139 16.93 -3.71 -4.97
C GLU A 139 15.45 -4.03 -5.24
N SER A 140 14.60 -4.11 -4.21
CA SER A 140 13.19 -4.48 -4.37
C SER A 140 12.37 -3.47 -5.18
N VAL A 141 12.81 -2.21 -5.26
CA VAL A 141 12.13 -1.19 -6.07
C VAL A 141 12.45 -1.30 -7.56
N LYS A 142 13.52 -2.01 -7.95
CA LYS A 142 13.87 -2.20 -9.36
C LYS A 142 12.94 -3.24 -10.01
N PRO A 143 12.61 -3.11 -11.31
CA PRO A 143 13.06 -2.09 -12.26
C PRO A 143 12.17 -0.84 -12.29
N ASN A 144 11.30 -0.64 -11.31
CA ASN A 144 10.34 0.47 -11.33
C ASN A 144 11.05 1.82 -11.26
N PRO A 145 10.50 2.88 -11.85
CA PRO A 145 11.06 4.24 -11.83
C PRO A 145 10.88 4.92 -10.46
N LEU A 146 11.14 4.20 -9.37
CA LEU A 146 11.01 4.67 -8.00
C LEU A 146 12.39 4.91 -7.39
N ARG A 147 12.56 6.06 -6.73
CA ARG A 147 13.78 6.36 -5.98
C ARG A 147 13.55 6.01 -4.52
N PHE A 148 14.39 5.13 -3.99
CA PHE A 148 14.41 4.79 -2.58
C PHE A 148 15.60 5.45 -1.89
N GLY A 149 15.39 5.92 -0.66
CA GLY A 149 16.43 6.50 0.19
C GLY A 149 16.00 6.45 1.66
N PHE A 150 16.97 6.56 2.56
CA PHE A 150 16.74 6.59 4.00
C PHE A 150 17.51 7.75 4.64
N ILE A 151 17.03 8.20 5.80
CA ILE A 151 17.69 9.22 6.63
C ILE A 151 17.90 8.64 8.02
N GLY A 152 19.16 8.58 8.44
CA GLY A 152 19.57 8.13 9.77
C GLY A 152 19.83 9.28 10.73
N THR A 153 20.09 8.93 12.01
CA THR A 153 20.48 9.88 13.06
C THR A 153 21.87 10.49 12.84
N ASP A 154 22.65 9.92 11.94
CA ASP A 154 23.95 10.42 11.47
C ASP A 154 23.83 11.53 10.42
N GLN A 155 22.65 11.73 9.82
CA GLN A 155 22.39 12.74 8.79
C GLN A 155 21.55 13.90 9.35
N LEU A 156 22.05 14.57 10.39
CA LEU A 156 21.31 15.57 11.17
C LEU A 156 20.70 16.70 10.33
N ASP A 157 21.41 17.22 9.33
CA ASP A 157 20.90 18.30 8.48
C ASP A 157 19.77 17.85 7.55
N ALA A 158 19.84 16.62 7.04
CA ALA A 158 18.72 16.03 6.29
C ALA A 158 17.53 15.79 7.23
N LEU A 159 17.77 15.24 8.42
CA LEU A 159 16.73 14.99 9.42
C LEU A 159 15.99 16.28 9.81
N ARG A 160 16.71 17.38 10.09
CA ARG A 160 16.12 18.68 10.40
C ARG A 160 15.27 19.22 9.25
N ARG A 161 15.75 19.11 8.00
CA ARG A 161 14.97 19.53 6.82
C ARG A 161 13.65 18.77 6.72
N HIS A 162 13.65 17.45 6.94
CA HIS A 162 12.43 16.65 6.94
C HIS A 162 11.47 17.03 8.08
N GLN A 163 12.00 17.32 9.28
CA GLN A 163 11.20 17.81 10.41
C GLN A 163 10.53 19.15 10.08
N THR A 164 11.26 20.09 9.47
CA THR A 164 10.70 21.38 9.04
C THR A 164 9.58 21.19 8.00
N ILE A 165 9.80 20.32 6.99
CA ILE A 165 8.78 20.02 5.98
C ILE A 165 7.53 19.43 6.63
N ALA A 166 7.68 18.47 7.55
CA ALA A 166 6.54 17.84 8.23
C ALA A 166 5.78 18.84 9.12
N ALA A 167 6.48 19.69 9.87
CA ALA A 167 5.86 20.73 10.71
C ALA A 167 5.09 21.75 9.87
N GLU A 168 5.64 22.15 8.72
CA GLU A 168 4.98 23.09 7.81
C GLU A 168 3.76 22.47 7.12
N ALA A 169 3.86 21.22 6.68
CA ALA A 169 2.72 20.49 6.12
C ALA A 169 1.58 20.38 7.14
N TRP A 170 1.90 20.02 8.39
CA TRP A 170 0.92 19.95 9.48
C TRP A 170 0.28 21.32 9.78
N ARG A 171 1.08 22.40 9.78
CA ARG A 171 0.56 23.76 9.94
C ARG A 171 -0.40 24.14 8.82
N ILE A 172 -0.06 23.84 7.56
CA ILE A 172 -0.92 24.08 6.40
C ILE A 172 -2.25 23.32 6.55
N GLU A 173 -2.19 22.05 6.92
CA GLU A 173 -3.38 21.22 7.13
C GLU A 173 -4.27 21.75 8.26
N LEU A 174 -3.69 22.16 9.39
CA LEU A 174 -4.43 22.74 10.53
C LEU A 174 -4.93 24.17 10.30
N THR A 175 -4.46 24.87 9.28
CA THR A 175 -4.89 26.24 8.97
C THR A 175 -5.76 26.30 7.72
N THR A 176 -5.98 25.17 7.05
CA THR A 176 -6.83 25.05 5.87
C THR A 176 -8.24 24.60 6.32
N PRO A 177 -9.27 25.46 6.29
CA PRO A 177 -10.56 25.16 6.93
C PRO A 177 -11.23 23.87 6.45
N ARG A 178 -11.03 23.50 5.18
CA ARG A 178 -11.63 22.31 4.57
C ARG A 178 -10.93 20.99 4.94
N THR A 179 -9.74 21.01 5.54
CA THR A 179 -8.98 19.81 5.94
C THR A 179 -9.04 19.53 7.44
N ILE A 180 -9.64 20.43 8.23
CA ILE A 180 -9.83 20.26 9.67
C ILE A 180 -11.16 19.51 9.88
N MET A 181 -11.09 18.25 10.33
CA MET A 181 -12.26 17.45 10.78
C MET A 181 -12.54 17.68 12.26
#